data_AF-A0A1C6BGB6-F1
#
_entry.id   AF-A0A1C6BGB6-F1
#
_cell.length_a   1.000
_cell.length_b   1.000
_cell.length_c   1.000
_cell.angle_alpha   90.00
_cell.angle_beta   90.00
_cell.angle_gamma   90.00
#
_symmetry.space_group_name_H-M   'P 1'
#
loop_
_entity.id
_entity.type
_entity.pdbx_description
1 polymer ?
#
loop_
_entity_poly.entity_id
_entity_poly.type
_entity_poly.pdbx_seq_one_letter_code
_entity_poly.pdbx_strand_id
1 'polypeptide(L)' 'MQLMDEIWGMDSQSDEHTVSVHVGRLRERFYDWTEFEIVTVRGLGYKAVLHDG' A
#
# COMPACT_ATOMS: atom_id res chain seq x y z
N MET A 1 19.15 12.28 2.98
CA MET A 1 17.68 12.32 3.16
C MET A 1 17.08 12.78 1.82
N GLN A 2 17.02 11.93 0.79
CA GLN A 2 16.61 12.38 -0.55
C GLN A 2 15.63 11.44 -1.25
N LEU A 3 15.35 10.26 -0.68
CA LEU A 3 14.43 9.29 -1.27
C LEU A 3 12.99 9.44 -0.74
N MET A 4 12.80 10.09 0.42
CA MET A 4 11.48 10.22 1.05
C MET A 4 10.64 11.37 0.46
N ASP A 5 11.29 12.45 0.00
CA ASP A 5 10.60 13.65 -0.51
C ASP A 5 10.16 13.53 -1.98
N GLU A 6 10.83 12.69 -2.79
CA GLU A 6 10.44 12.48 -4.20
C GLU A 6 9.19 11.61 -4.37
N ILE A 7 8.89 10.76 -3.38
CA ILE A 7 7.74 9.84 -3.43
C ILE A 7 6.52 10.44 -2.71
N TRP A 8 6.74 11.17 -1.62
CA TRP A 8 5.69 11.77 -0.79
C TRP A 8 5.72 13.29 -0.89
N GLY A 9 5.51 13.80 -2.10
CA GLY A 9 5.26 15.22 -2.32
C GLY A 9 4.24 15.75 -1.30
N MET A 10 4.53 16.93 -0.76
CA MET A 10 3.92 17.60 0.40
C MET A 10 2.40 17.86 0.36
N ASP A 11 1.62 17.16 -0.46
CA ASP A 11 0.17 17.34 -0.56
C ASP A 11 -0.55 15.99 -0.66
N SER A 12 -0.54 15.22 0.43
CA SER A 12 -1.82 14.65 0.82
C SER A 12 -1.87 14.36 2.31
N GLN A 13 -2.59 15.22 3.03
CA GLN A 13 -3.47 14.74 4.09
C GLN A 13 -4.60 13.90 3.47
N SER A 14 -4.27 12.92 2.63
CA SER A 14 -5.15 11.79 2.42
C SER A 14 -5.12 11.10 3.77
N ASP A 15 -6.09 11.44 4.63
CA ASP A 15 -6.23 10.90 5.98
C ASP A 15 -5.89 9.40 5.94
N GLU A 16 -5.10 8.87 6.87
CA GLU A 16 -4.68 7.46 6.87
C GLU A 16 -5.88 6.52 6.64
N HIS A 17 -7.07 6.96 7.04
CA HIS A 17 -8.34 6.35 6.74
C HIS A 17 -8.64 6.16 5.23
N THR A 18 -8.45 7.20 4.41
CA THR A 18 -8.66 7.14 2.94
C THR A 18 -7.71 6.14 2.29
N VAL A 19 -6.44 6.12 2.72
CA VAL A 19 -5.45 5.15 2.25
C VAL A 19 -5.87 3.74 2.64
N SER A 20 -6.27 3.53 3.90
CA SER A 20 -6.74 2.22 4.38
C SER A 20 -7.97 1.73 3.61
N VAL A 21 -8.92 2.62 3.30
CA VAL A 21 -10.10 2.28 2.49
C VAL A 21 -9.68 1.82 1.08
N HIS A 22 -8.76 2.54 0.44
CA HIS A 22 -8.30 2.18 -0.90
C HIS A 22 -7.48 0.88 -0.90
N VAL A 23 -6.66 0.65 0.12
CA VAL A 23 -5.97 -0.64 0.31
C VAL A 23 -6.96 -1.78 0.54
N GLY A 24 -8.02 -1.57 1.32
CA GLY A 24 -9.10 -2.55 1.51
C GLY A 24 -9.74 -2.94 0.18
N ARG A 25 -10.10 -1.95 -0.65
CA ARG A 25 -10.67 -2.19 -1.98
C ARG A 25 -9.71 -2.94 -2.92
N LEU A 26 -8.41 -2.66 -2.85
CA LEU A 26 -7.41 -3.38 -3.63
C LEU A 26 -7.29 -4.84 -3.17
N ARG A 27 -7.29 -5.09 -1.86
CA ARG A 27 -7.29 -6.46 -1.30
C ARG A 27 -8.54 -7.24 -1.72
N GLU A 28 -9.72 -6.63 -1.65
CA GLU A 28 -10.97 -7.24 -2.13
C GLU A 28 -10.93 -7.53 -3.63
N ARG A 29 -10.39 -6.60 -4.43
CA ARG A 29 -10.31 -6.74 -5.88
C ARG A 29 -9.39 -7.87 -6.33
N PHE A 30 -8.32 -8.14 -5.58
CA PHE A 30 -7.28 -9.12 -5.92
C PHE A 30 -7.28 -10.32 -4.98
N TYR A 31 -8.40 -10.60 -4.30
CA TYR A 31 -8.44 -11.63 -3.25
C TYR A 31 -8.15 -13.05 -3.78
N ASP A 32 -8.38 -13.29 -5.07
CA ASP A 32 -8.21 -14.57 -5.76
C ASP A 32 -6.89 -14.66 -6.54
N TRP A 33 -6.09 -13.60 -6.55
CA TRP A 33 -4.79 -13.59 -7.23
C TRP A 33 -3.75 -14.28 -6.35
N THR A 34 -2.90 -15.09 -6.98
CA THR A 34 -1.86 -15.87 -6.29
C THR A 34 -0.47 -15.33 -6.56
N GLU A 35 -0.35 -14.36 -7.46
CA GLU A 35 0.89 -13.74 -7.90
C GLU A 35 1.44 -12.75 -6.87
N PHE A 36 0.57 -12.18 -6.03
CA PHE A 36 0.97 -11.26 -4.97
C PHE A 36 -0.08 -11.10 -3.87
N GLU A 37 0.36 -10.54 -2.75
CA GLU A 37 -0.52 -10.07 -1.67
C GLU A 37 -0.16 -8.65 -1.22
N ILE A 38 -1.12 -7.91 -0.66
CA ILE A 38 -0.88 -6.58 -0.06
C ILE A 38 -0.80 -6.73 1.47
N VAL A 39 0.39 -6.58 2.04
CA VAL A 39 0.62 -6.72 3.48
C VAL A 39 0.75 -5.36 4.18
N THR A 40 0.35 -5.32 5.45
CA THR A 40 0.55 -4.15 6.31
C THR A 40 1.90 -4.26 7.02
N VAL A 41 2.72 -3.22 6.90
CA VAL A 41 3.98 -3.08 7.63
C VAL A 41 3.78 -2.04 8.73
N ARG A 42 3.77 -2.51 9.98
CA ARG A 42 3.51 -1.65 11.15
C ARG A 42 4.51 -0.49 11.19
N GLY A 43 3.99 0.74 11.27
CA GLY A 43 4.79 1.96 11.30
C GLY A 43 5.38 2.39 9.94
N LEU A 44 5.07 1.67 8.85
CA LEU A 44 5.62 1.96 7.51
C LEU A 44 4.55 1.98 6.40
N GLY A 45 3.34 1.47 6.65
CA GLY A 45 2.23 1.50 5.69
C GLY A 45 1.95 0.13 5.08
N TYR A 46 1.87 0.06 3.75
CA TYR A 46 1.50 -1.15 3.02
C TYR A 46 2.50 -1.45 1.90
N LYS A 47 2.70 -2.73 1.59
CA LYS A 47 3.53 -3.18 0.46
C LYS A 47 2.88 -4.35 -0.27
N ALA A 48 3.15 -4.48 -1.56
CA ALA A 48 2.85 -5.70 -2.30
C ALA A 48 4.03 -6.68 -2.16
N VAL A 49 3.73 -7.95 -1.90
CA VAL A 49 4.70 -9.05 -1.87
C VAL A 49 4.38 -9.96 -3.03
N LEU A 50 5.32 -10.09 -3.96
CA LEU A 50 5.20 -11.04 -5.07
C LEU A 50 5.45 -12.45 -4.55
N HIS A 51 4.69 -13.41 -5.05
CA HIS A 51 4.95 -14.83 -4.84
C HIS A 51 5.76 -15.34 -6.02
N ASP A 52 6.84 -16.07 -5.74
CA ASP A 52 7.51 -16.86 -6.76
C ASP A 52 6.64 -18.11 -6.99
N GLY A 53 6.02 -18.19 -8.17
CA GLY A 53 5.21 -19.34 -8.59
C GLY A 53 6.00 -20.64 -8.70
#